data_AF-A0A453SYQ0-F1
#
_entry.id   AF-A0A453SYQ0-F1
#
_cell.length_a   1.000
_cell.length_b   1.000
_cell.length_c   1.000
_cell.angle_alpha   90.00
_cell.angle_beta   90.00
_cell.angle_gamma   90.00
#
_symmetry.space_group_name_H-M   'P 1'
#
loop_
_entity.id
_entity.type
_entity.pdbx_description
1 polymer ?
#
loop_
_entity_poly.entity_id
_entity_poly.type
_entity_poly.pdbx_seq_one_letter_code
_entity_poly.pdbx_strand_id
1 'polypeptide(L)' 'RTVRVQSMGGCNRCQMINLHQNAGQVIKSKEPLATLASYRREKGKILFGVLLNYEDGSSGEETVAERWLQVGQEVHTSTE' A
#
# COMPACT_ATOMS: atom_id res chain seq x y z
N ARG A 1 -16.78 -10.45 10.06
CA ARG A 1 -17.36 -9.78 8.85
C ARG A 1 -16.20 -9.48 7.91
N THR A 2 -16.25 -9.90 6.66
CA THR A 2 -15.13 -9.75 5.73
C THR A 2 -15.03 -8.32 5.20
N VAL A 3 -13.81 -7.79 5.13
CA VAL A 3 -13.49 -6.53 4.44
C VAL A 3 -13.06 -6.89 3.03
N ARG A 4 -13.69 -6.27 2.02
CA ARG A 4 -13.33 -6.47 0.62
C ARG A 4 -12.51 -5.28 0.14
N VAL A 5 -11.47 -5.59 -0.62
CA VAL A 5 -10.57 -4.60 -1.19
C VAL A 5 -10.21 -5.03 -2.61
N GLN A 6 -10.07 -4.05 -3.50
CA GLN A 6 -9.67 -4.26 -4.88
C GLN A 6 -8.26 -3.73 -5.12
N SER A 7 -7.41 -4.51 -5.79
CA SER A 7 -6.09 -4.03 -6.22
C SER A 7 -6.21 -2.98 -7.33
N MET A 8 -5.59 -1.83 -7.11
CA MET A 8 -5.45 -0.76 -8.11
C MET A 8 -4.09 -0.79 -8.82
N GLY A 9 -3.25 -1.77 -8.51
CA GLY A 9 -1.90 -1.91 -9.07
C GLY A 9 -0.76 -1.51 -8.12
N GLY A 10 0.46 -1.49 -8.66
CA GLY A 10 1.68 -1.30 -7.87
C GLY A 10 1.87 0.11 -7.33
N CYS A 11 2.35 0.22 -6.09
CA CYS A 11 2.73 1.49 -5.48
C CYS A 11 4.12 1.92 -5.99
N ASN A 12 4.17 3.02 -6.76
CA ASN A 12 5.43 3.62 -7.21
C ASN A 12 6.08 4.39 -6.06
N ARG A 13 7.34 4.08 -5.74
CA ARG A 13 8.07 4.75 -4.68
C ARG A 13 8.87 5.95 -5.17
N CYS A 14 8.95 6.96 -4.30
CA CYS A 14 9.66 8.21 -4.49
C CYS A 14 10.60 8.47 -3.30
N GLN A 15 11.24 9.64 -3.26
CA GLN A 15 12.21 10.02 -2.22
C GLN A 15 11.66 9.93 -0.78
N MET A 16 10.33 9.92 -0.59
CA MET A 16 9.71 9.84 0.73
C MET A 16 10.12 8.60 1.54
N ILE A 17 10.40 7.47 0.89
CA ILE A 17 10.80 6.25 1.62
C ILE A 17 12.22 6.32 2.21
N ASN A 18 13.02 7.32 1.81
CA ASN A 18 14.36 7.52 2.32
C ASN A 18 14.38 8.34 3.63
N LEU A 19 13.22 8.84 4.08
CA LEU A 19 13.12 9.60 5.31
C LEU A 19 13.29 8.69 6.53
N HIS A 20 14.24 9.03 7.40
CA HIS A 20 14.50 8.29 8.61
C HIS A 20 13.49 8.67 9.70
N GLN A 21 12.48 7.83 9.92
CA GLN A 21 11.32 8.13 10.77
C GLN A 21 11.69 8.44 12.23
N ASN A 22 12.70 7.76 12.78
CA ASN A 22 13.08 7.88 14.19
C ASN A 22 13.98 9.08 14.50
N ALA A 23 14.59 9.71 13.49
CA ALA A 23 15.61 10.73 13.74
C ALA A 23 15.01 12.14 13.85
N GLY A 24 13.75 12.35 13.44
CA GLY A 24 13.17 13.69 13.29
C GLY A 24 13.98 14.62 12.37
N GLN A 25 15.01 14.11 11.71
CA GLN A 25 15.99 14.84 10.92
C GLN A 25 16.09 14.18 9.55
N VAL A 26 16.16 15.02 8.52
CA VAL A 26 16.36 14.56 7.14
C VAL A 26 17.82 14.15 6.99
N ILE A 27 18.09 12.86 7.19
CA ILE A 27 19.33 12.26 6.70
C ILE A 27 19.16 12.10 5.20
N LYS A 28 20.00 12.80 4.42
CA LYS A 28 19.98 12.74 2.95
C LYS A 28 20.56 11.41 2.46
N SER A 29 19.85 10.32 2.72
CA SER A 29 20.13 9.01 2.16
C SER A 29 19.44 8.86 0.80
N LYS A 30 20.10 8.18 -0.14
CA LYS A 30 19.44 7.67 -1.35
C LYS A 30 18.77 6.31 -1.12
N GLU A 31 19.04 5.70 0.01
CA GLU A 31 18.47 4.41 0.43
C GLU A 31 17.23 4.58 1.30
N PRO A 32 16.25 3.67 1.17
CA PRO A 32 16.28 2.42 0.39
C PRO A 32 15.86 2.53 -1.10
N LEU A 33 15.57 3.74 -1.60
CA LEU A 33 15.07 3.93 -2.97
C LEU A 33 16.08 3.50 -4.05
N ALA A 34 17.37 3.76 -3.86
CA ALA A 34 18.41 3.35 -4.80
C ALA A 34 18.54 1.82 -4.88
N THR A 35 18.51 1.12 -3.74
CA THR A 35 18.44 -0.34 -3.70
C THR A 35 17.21 -0.85 -4.45
N LEU A 36 16.00 -0.34 -4.16
CA LEU A 36 14.79 -0.75 -4.89
C LEU A 36 14.88 -0.47 -6.40
N ALA A 37 15.46 0.66 -6.79
CA ALA A 37 15.63 1.04 -8.19
C ALA A 37 16.52 0.05 -8.97
N SER A 38 17.44 -0.64 -8.31
CA SER A 38 18.37 -1.58 -8.96
C SER A 38 17.70 -2.87 -9.45
N TYR A 39 16.56 -3.28 -8.87
CA TYR A 39 15.93 -4.56 -9.20
C TYR A 39 14.39 -4.54 -9.33
N ARG A 40 13.71 -3.47 -8.90
CA ARG A 40 12.24 -3.32 -9.01
C ARG A 40 11.81 -2.32 -10.09
N ARG A 41 12.76 -1.75 -10.85
CA ARG A 41 12.43 -0.74 -11.85
C ARG A 41 11.84 -1.40 -13.09
N GLU A 42 10.60 -1.02 -13.40
CA GLU A 42 9.90 -1.47 -14.60
C GLU A 42 9.26 -0.26 -15.29
N LYS A 43 9.55 -0.06 -16.58
CA LYS A 43 9.03 1.05 -17.40
C LYS A 43 9.12 2.42 -16.71
N GLY A 44 10.27 2.67 -16.06
CA GLY A 44 10.56 3.93 -15.36
C GLY A 44 10.00 4.03 -13.93
N LYS A 45 9.14 3.11 -13.48
CA LYS A 45 8.55 3.09 -12.14
C LYS A 45 9.30 2.14 -11.22
N ILE A 46 9.47 2.49 -9.94
CA ILE A 46 10.05 1.62 -8.91
C ILE A 46 8.90 1.09 -8.07
N LEU A 47 8.45 -0.13 -8.31
CA LEU A 47 7.26 -0.67 -7.66
C LEU A 47 7.60 -1.40 -6.36
N PHE A 48 6.97 -1.00 -5.26
CA PHE A 48 7.11 -1.67 -3.97
C PHE A 48 5.85 -1.50 -3.11
N GLY A 49 5.02 -2.55 -3.08
CA GLY A 49 3.67 -2.55 -2.47
C GLY A 49 2.56 -2.45 -3.51
N VAL A 50 1.31 -2.59 -3.05
CA VAL A 50 0.10 -2.57 -3.87
C VAL A 50 -0.87 -1.55 -3.29
N LEU A 51 -1.53 -0.79 -4.15
CA LEU A 51 -2.62 0.12 -3.75
C LEU A 51 -3.93 -0.66 -3.72
N LEU A 52 -4.69 -0.52 -2.64
CA LEU A 52 -5.95 -1.22 -2.44
C LEU A 52 -7.08 -0.20 -2.29
N ASN A 53 -8.16 -0.38 -3.04
CA ASN A 53 -9.40 0.35 -2.87
C ASN A 53 -10.34 -0.41 -1.94
N TYR A 54 -11.03 0.27 -1.04
CA TYR A 54 -12.06 -0.36 -0.22
C TYR A 54 -13.35 -0.53 -1.04
N GLU A 55 -13.92 -1.73 -1.03
CA GLU A 55 -15.21 -2.01 -1.65
C GLU A 55 -16.30 -2.00 -0.57
N ASP A 56 -17.18 -1.00 -0.60
CA ASP A 56 -18.37 -1.03 0.25
C ASP A 56 -19.45 -1.92 -0.37
N GLY A 57 -20.08 -2.74 0.48
CA GLY A 57 -21.09 -3.71 0.08
C GLY A 57 -22.52 -3.15 0.06
N SER A 58 -22.73 -1.86 0.32
CA SER A 58 -24.05 -1.22 0.34
C SER A 58 -24.23 -0.28 -0.85
N SER A 59 -24.99 -0.73 -1.83
CA SER A 59 -25.46 0.09 -2.95
C SER A 59 -26.60 1.03 -2.52
N GLY A 60 -26.38 1.89 -1.52
CA GLY A 60 -27.27 3.03 -1.25
C GLY A 60 -27.85 3.22 0.15
N GLU A 61 -27.03 3.14 1.21
CA GLU A 61 -27.39 3.76 2.50
C GLU A 61 -26.18 4.54 3.05
N GLU A 62 -26.40 5.81 3.40
CA GLU A 62 -25.39 6.80 3.84
C GLU A 62 -24.74 6.49 5.20
N THR A 63 -25.01 5.31 5.78
CA THR A 63 -24.34 4.87 7.01
C THR A 63 -23.16 3.99 6.63
N VAL A 64 -21.97 4.57 6.59
CA VAL A 64 -20.71 3.80 6.47
C VAL A 64 -20.56 2.98 7.75
N ALA A 65 -21.06 1.75 7.74
CA ALA A 65 -20.88 0.83 8.85
C ALA A 65 -19.36 0.59 9.01
N GLU A 66 -18.80 1.00 10.14
CA GLU A 66 -17.37 0.83 10.40
C GLU A 66 -16.98 -0.64 10.24
N ARG A 67 -16.00 -0.89 9.36
CA ARG A 67 -15.42 -2.22 9.19
C ARG A 67 -13.98 -2.20 9.69
N TRP A 68 -13.73 -3.03 10.70
CA TRP A 68 -12.44 -3.14 11.35
C TRP A 68 -11.66 -4.34 10.80
N LEU A 69 -10.35 -4.14 10.63
CA LEU A 69 -9.38 -5.20 10.38
C LEU A 69 -8.57 -5.45 11.66
N GLN A 70 -8.16 -6.69 11.89
CA GLN A 70 -7.34 -7.06 13.04
C GLN A 70 -6.03 -7.74 12.61
N VAL A 71 -4.97 -7.55 13.40
CA VAL A 71 -3.70 -8.25 13.20
C VAL A 71 -3.93 -9.75 13.34
N GLY A 72 -3.40 -10.53 12.38
CA GLY A 72 -3.59 -11.98 12.32
C GLY A 72 -4.90 -12.41 11.67
N GLN A 73 -5.74 -11.47 11.23
CA GLN A 73 -6.90 -11.80 10.41
C GLN A 73 -6.46 -12.42 9.08
N GLU A 74 -7.07 -13.55 8.72
CA GLU A 74 -6.76 -14.26 7.49
C GLU A 74 -7.16 -13.46 6.25
N VAL A 75 -6.31 -13.52 5.22
CA VAL A 75 -6.53 -12.87 3.92
C VAL A 75 -6.82 -13.96 2.90
N HIS A 76 -8.01 -13.91 2.31
CA HIS A 76 -8.39 -14.79 1.21
C HIS A 76 -8.26 -14.02 -0.11
N THR A 77 -7.47 -14.54 -1.04
CA THR A 77 -7.42 -14.01 -2.40
C THR A 77 -8.63 -14.53 -3.18
N SER A 78 -9.43 -13.62 -3.73
CA SER A 78 -10.43 -13.98 -4.73
C SER A 78 -9.71 -14.21 -6.06
N THR A 79 -9.21 -15.41 -6.29
CA THR A 79 -8.87 -15.87 -7.64
C THR A 79 -10.18 -16.19 -8.36
N GLU A 80 -10.58 -15.33 -9.30
CA GLU A 80 -11.25 -15.78 -10.52
C GLU A 80 -10.18 -16.05 -11.60
#